data_AF-A0A7J8KC29-F1
#
_entry.id   AF-A0A7J8KC29-F1
#
_cell.length_a   1.000
_cell.length_b   1.000
_cell.length_c   1.000
_cell.angle_alpha   90.00
_cell.angle_beta   90.00
_cell.angle_gamma   90.00
#
_symmetry.space_group_name_H-M   'P 1'
#
loop_
_entity.id
_entity.type
_entity.pdbx_description
1 polymer ?
#
loop_
_entity_poly.entity_id
_entity_poly.type
_entity_poly.pdbx_seq_one_letter_code
_entity_poly.pdbx_strand_id
1 'polypeptide(L)'
;MESDFYLRYYVGHKGKFGHEFLEFEFRPDGKLRYANNSNYKNDVMIRKEAYVHKSVMEELKRIIDDSEITKEDDALWPPPDRVGRQELEIVIGDEHISFTTSKIGSLIDVNQSK
;
A
#
# COMPACT_ATOMS: atom_id res chain seq x y z
N MET A 1 -9.51 24.89 -0.94
CA MET A 1 -10.17 23.62 -0.59
C MET A 1 -9.06 22.71 -0.12
N GLU A 2 -9.25 22.00 0.99
CA GLU A 2 -8.24 21.04 1.44
C GLU A 2 -8.17 19.97 0.34
N SER A 3 -7.00 19.80 -0.27
CA SER A 3 -6.79 18.84 -1.37
C SER A 3 -7.18 17.44 -0.88
N ASP A 4 -8.02 16.73 -1.63
CA ASP A 4 -8.37 15.35 -1.31
C ASP A 4 -7.09 14.52 -1.18
N PHE A 5 -7.02 13.73 -0.10
CA PHE A 5 -5.90 12.86 0.18
C PHE A 5 -6.37 11.49 0.64
N TYR A 6 -5.96 10.46 -0.09
CA TYR A 6 -6.22 9.07 0.21
C TYR A 6 -4.95 8.27 -0.04
N LEU A 7 -4.64 7.35 0.86
CA LEU A 7 -3.53 6.40 0.68
C LEU A 7 -4.01 5.05 1.19
N ARG A 8 -3.97 4.02 0.34
CA ARG A 8 -4.17 2.64 0.72
C ARG A 8 -3.04 1.78 0.18
N TYR A 9 -2.51 0.92 1.04
CA TYR A 9 -1.57 -0.11 0.64
C TYR A 9 -2.05 -1.46 1.15
N TYR A 10 -2.06 -2.44 0.25
CA TYR A 10 -2.34 -3.83 0.55
C TYR A 10 -1.18 -4.69 0.06
N VAL A 11 -0.77 -5.65 0.88
CA VAL A 11 0.11 -6.75 0.47
C VAL A 11 -0.42 -8.04 1.05
N GLY A 12 -0.55 -9.06 0.23
CA GLY A 12 -1.01 -10.35 0.70
C GLY A 12 -0.83 -11.47 -0.29
N HIS A 13 -0.94 -12.69 0.21
CA HIS A 13 -0.83 -13.89 -0.60
C HIS A 13 -1.70 -15.01 -0.03
N LYS A 14 -2.09 -15.94 -0.91
CA LYS A 14 -2.83 -17.15 -0.52
C LYS A 14 -1.89 -18.34 -0.62
N GLY A 15 -1.26 -18.66 0.50
CA GLY A 15 -0.35 -19.80 0.63
C GLY A 15 -1.08 -21.10 0.99
N LYS A 16 -0.31 -22.17 1.18
CA LYS A 16 -0.80 -23.48 1.64
C LYS A 16 -1.52 -23.41 2.99
N PHE A 17 -1.19 -22.43 3.82
CA PHE A 17 -1.65 -22.29 5.20
C PHE A 17 -2.75 -21.22 5.38
N GLY A 18 -3.30 -20.69 4.28
CA GLY A 18 -4.38 -19.71 4.31
C GLY A 18 -4.01 -18.39 3.64
N HIS A 19 -4.77 -17.35 3.97
CA HIS A 19 -4.59 -16.01 3.43
C HIS A 19 -3.86 -15.13 4.45
N GLU A 20 -2.64 -14.74 4.11
CA GLU A 20 -1.84 -13.81 4.90
C GLU A 20 -1.80 -12.45 4.20
N PHE A 21 -2.01 -11.38 4.96
CA PHE A 21 -1.96 -10.03 4.42
C PHE A 21 -1.66 -8.97 5.48
N LEU A 22 -1.26 -7.80 4.98
CA LEU A 22 -1.18 -6.54 5.69
C LEU A 22 -1.85 -5.48 4.81
N GLU A 23 -2.69 -4.66 5.41
CA GLU A 23 -3.35 -3.54 4.76
C GLU A 23 -3.39 -2.33 5.70
N PHE A 24 -3.15 -1.15 5.15
CA PHE A 24 -3.43 0.10 5.84
C PHE A 24 -4.03 1.13 4.90
N GLU A 25 -4.81 2.04 5.49
CA GLU A 25 -5.50 3.11 4.79
C GLU A 25 -5.43 4.39 5.62
N PHE A 26 -5.09 5.51 4.98
CA PHE A 26 -5.25 6.86 5.50
C PHE A 26 -6.35 7.56 4.71
N ARG A 27 -7.39 7.99 5.42
CA ARG A 27 -8.52 8.72 4.86
C ARG A 27 -8.30 10.25 4.95
N PRO A 28 -9.04 11.04 4.16
CA PRO A 28 -8.90 12.51 4.16
C PRO A 28 -9.12 13.15 5.54
N ASP A 29 -9.93 12.52 6.40
CA ASP A 29 -10.23 12.97 7.76
C ASP A 29 -9.12 12.63 8.79
N GLY A 30 -7.97 12.12 8.34
CA GLY A 30 -6.88 11.69 9.20
C GLY A 30 -7.11 10.35 9.89
N LYS A 31 -8.15 9.61 9.51
CA LYS A 31 -8.40 8.27 10.04
C LYS A 31 -7.44 7.26 9.41
N LEU A 32 -6.57 6.68 10.25
CA LEU A 32 -5.76 5.52 9.95
C LEU A 32 -6.55 4.24 10.28
N ARG A 33 -6.63 3.32 9.33
CA ARG A 33 -7.12 1.96 9.53
C ARG A 33 -6.00 0.98 9.19
N TYR A 34 -5.76 0.02 10.07
CA TYR A 34 -4.71 -0.98 9.94
C TYR A 34 -5.27 -2.38 10.17
N ALA A 35 -4.98 -3.29 9.25
CA ALA A 35 -5.33 -4.69 9.31
C ALA A 35 -4.10 -5.55 9.02
N ASN A 36 -3.78 -6.50 9.88
CA ASN A 36 -2.68 -7.43 9.66
C ASN A 36 -3.10 -8.84 10.08
N ASN A 37 -3.08 -9.74 9.11
CA ASN A 37 -3.32 -11.16 9.27
C ASN A 37 -2.10 -11.99 8.83
N SER A 38 -0.91 -11.66 9.32
CA SER A 38 0.34 -12.38 9.00
C SER A 38 0.72 -13.41 10.07
N ASN A 39 -0.26 -13.82 10.89
CA ASN A 39 -0.10 -14.76 12.02
C ASN A 39 1.10 -14.45 12.94
N TYR A 40 1.43 -13.16 13.09
CA TYR A 40 2.54 -12.71 13.93
C TYR A 40 2.28 -13.13 15.38
N LYS A 41 3.19 -13.92 15.97
CA LYS A 41 3.14 -14.37 17.36
C LYS A 41 1.86 -15.15 17.77
N ASN A 42 1.22 -15.86 16.83
CA ASN A 42 -0.06 -16.55 17.05
C ASN A 42 -1.21 -15.60 17.46
N ASP A 43 -1.10 -14.30 17.17
CA ASP A 43 -2.19 -13.36 17.40
C ASP A 43 -3.36 -13.64 16.44
N VAL A 44 -4.58 -13.43 16.94
CA VAL A 44 -5.78 -13.23 16.11
C VAL A 44 -5.53 -12.00 15.23
N MET A 45 -6.06 -12.00 14.00
CA MET A 45 -5.97 -10.87 13.05
C MET A 45 -6.01 -9.51 13.75
N ILE A 46 -4.93 -8.73 13.60
CA ILE A 46 -4.81 -7.39 14.20
C ILE A 46 -5.66 -6.43 13.38
N ARG A 47 -6.61 -5.77 14.03
CA ARG A 47 -7.40 -4.67 13.45
C ARG A 47 -7.38 -3.49 14.39
N LYS A 48 -6.88 -2.35 13.92
CA LYS A 48 -6.77 -1.12 14.71
C LYS A 48 -7.16 0.08 13.87
N GLU A 49 -7.72 1.07 14.55
CA GLU A 49 -8.15 2.33 13.96
C GLU A 49 -7.69 3.46 14.89
N ALA A 50 -7.19 4.55 14.33
CA ALA A 50 -6.79 5.73 15.08
C ALA A 50 -6.93 6.98 14.21
N TYR A 51 -7.07 8.14 14.84
CA TYR A 51 -6.89 9.41 14.14
C TYR A 51 -5.46 9.89 14.33
N VAL A 52 -4.84 10.31 13.24
CA VAL A 52 -3.50 10.88 13.26
C VAL A 52 -3.56 12.40 13.22
N HIS A 53 -2.51 13.04 13.75
CA HIS A 53 -2.39 14.49 13.68
C HIS A 53 -2.10 14.94 12.24
N LYS A 54 -2.49 16.18 11.90
CA LYS A 54 -2.28 16.78 10.57
C LYS A 54 -0.83 16.69 10.09
N SER A 55 0.14 16.85 11.00
CA SER A 55 1.57 16.73 10.67
C SER A 55 1.97 15.36 10.11
N VAL A 56 1.28 14.28 10.51
CA VAL A 56 1.50 12.94 9.94
C VAL A 56 0.97 12.90 8.51
N MET A 57 -0.18 13.51 8.26
CA MET A 57 -0.77 13.59 6.92
C MET A 57 0.09 14.42 5.97
N GLU A 58 0.63 15.54 6.44
CA GLU A 58 1.55 16.39 5.67
C GLU A 58 2.86 15.66 5.34
N GLU A 59 3.39 14.87 6.28
CA GLU A 59 4.60 14.08 6.04
C GLU A 59 4.37 12.94 5.04
N LEU A 60 3.20 12.28 5.07
CA LEU A 60 2.84 11.27 4.08
C LEU A 60 2.79 11.87 2.67
N LYS A 61 2.18 13.05 2.52
CA LYS A 61 2.16 13.79 1.25
C LYS A 61 3.58 14.11 0.77
N ARG A 62 4.44 14.65 1.65
CA ARG A 62 5.83 14.95 1.32
C ARG A 62 6.59 13.72 0.83
N ILE A 63 6.44 12.57 1.50
CA ILE A 63 7.09 11.31 1.08
C ILE A 63 6.60 10.86 -0.30
N ILE A 64 5.31 10.98 -0.58
CA ILE A 64 4.72 10.63 -1.88
C ILE A 64 5.28 11.54 -2.97
N ASP A 65 5.27 12.86 -2.75
CA ASP A 65 5.77 13.84 -3.71
C ASP A 65 7.27 13.62 -4.01
N ASP A 66 8.09 13.46 -2.97
CA ASP A 66 9.54 13.24 -3.10
C ASP A 66 9.89 11.92 -3.80
N SER A 67 9.01 10.91 -3.73
CA SER A 67 9.20 9.61 -4.37
C SER A 67 8.90 9.60 -5.88
N GLU A 68 8.21 10.63 -6.37
CA GLU A 68 7.69 10.71 -7.75
C GLU A 68 6.76 9.56 -8.17
N ILE A 69 6.27 8.76 -7.22
CA ILE A 69 5.47 7.55 -7.49
C ILE A 69 4.18 7.83 -8.26
N THR A 70 3.63 9.04 -8.18
CA THR A 70 2.43 9.44 -8.93
C THR A 70 2.68 9.63 -10.42
N LYS A 71 3.95 9.69 -10.85
CA LYS A 71 4.36 9.78 -12.25
C LYS A 71 4.61 8.41 -12.91
N GLU A 72 4.56 7.33 -12.13
CA GLU A 72 4.82 5.97 -12.59
C GLU A 72 3.56 5.30 -13.19
N ASP A 73 3.78 4.20 -13.92
CA ASP A 73 2.73 3.37 -14.52
C ASP A 73 3.07 1.88 -14.31
N ASP A 74 2.12 1.11 -13.79
CA ASP A 74 2.29 -0.31 -13.51
C ASP A 74 2.00 -1.23 -14.70
N ALA A 75 1.66 -0.68 -15.87
CA ALA A 75 1.30 -1.45 -17.07
C ALA A 75 2.35 -2.49 -17.51
N LEU A 76 3.63 -2.25 -17.20
CA LEU A 76 4.74 -3.16 -17.53
C LEU A 76 5.29 -3.92 -16.31
N TRP A 77 4.77 -3.68 -15.12
CA TRP A 77 5.21 -4.35 -13.90
C TRP A 77 4.77 -5.82 -13.89
N PRO A 78 5.47 -6.68 -13.14
CA PRO A 78 5.06 -8.06 -12.98
C PRO A 78 3.63 -8.16 -12.43
N PRO A 79 2.72 -8.91 -13.08
CA PRO A 79 1.34 -9.04 -12.61
C PRO A 79 1.27 -9.88 -11.33
N PRO A 80 0.23 -9.71 -10.50
CA PRO A 80 0.02 -10.56 -9.33
C PRO A 80 -0.02 -12.05 -9.67
N ASP A 81 0.54 -12.86 -8.79
CA ASP A 81 0.62 -14.30 -8.98
C ASP A 81 0.16 -15.08 -7.72
N ARG A 82 0.46 -16.39 -7.68
CA ARG A 82 0.15 -17.24 -6.51
C ARG A 82 1.02 -16.91 -5.29
N VAL A 83 2.20 -16.33 -5.51
CA VAL A 83 3.18 -16.01 -4.47
C VAL A 83 2.80 -14.73 -3.74
N GLY A 84 2.17 -13.78 -4.43
CA GLY A 84 1.56 -12.63 -3.76
C GLY A 84 1.07 -11.53 -4.69
N ARG A 85 0.36 -10.60 -4.06
CA ARG A 85 -0.20 -9.41 -4.67
C ARG A 85 0.11 -8.21 -3.78
N GLN A 86 0.47 -7.11 -4.42
CA GLN A 86 0.56 -5.79 -3.82
C GLN A 86 -0.39 -4.85 -4.55
N GLU A 87 -1.02 -3.96 -3.80
CA GLU A 87 -1.84 -2.88 -4.33
C GLU A 87 -1.44 -1.59 -3.62
N LEU A 88 -1.28 -0.51 -4.39
CA LEU A 88 -1.06 0.83 -3.88
C LEU A 88 -2.07 1.76 -4.55
N GLU A 89 -2.83 2.50 -3.76
CA GLU A 89 -3.78 3.48 -4.27
C GLU A 89 -3.55 4.81 -3.57
N ILE A 90 -3.37 5.87 -4.35
CA ILE A 90 -3.09 7.22 -3.85
C ILE A 90 -3.99 8.21 -4.59
N VAL A 91 -4.68 9.04 -3.83
CA VAL A 91 -5.30 10.28 -4.33
C VAL A 91 -4.58 11.43 -3.64
N ILE A 92 -4.07 12.38 -4.40
CA ILE A 92 -3.40 13.57 -3.87
C ILE A 92 -3.65 14.76 -4.80
N GLY A 93 -4.42 15.74 -4.33
CA GLY A 93 -4.82 16.86 -5.19
C GLY A 93 -5.71 16.37 -6.33
N ASP A 94 -5.28 16.61 -7.57
CA ASP A 94 -5.98 16.18 -8.79
C ASP A 94 -5.43 14.87 -9.37
N GLU A 95 -4.41 14.28 -8.74
CA GLU A 95 -3.78 13.03 -9.17
C GLU A 95 -4.43 11.82 -8.47
N HIS A 96 -4.69 10.76 -9.25
CA HIS A 96 -5.15 9.46 -8.74
C HIS A 96 -4.38 8.35 -9.45
N ILE A 97 -3.67 7.54 -8.66
CA ILE A 97 -3.01 6.32 -9.13
C ILE A 97 -3.55 5.10 -8.39
N SER A 98 -3.56 3.97 -9.09
CA SER A 98 -3.89 2.66 -8.54
C SER A 98 -3.02 1.60 -9.20
N PHE A 99 -2.02 1.13 -8.48
CA PHE A 99 -1.08 0.12 -8.95
C PHE A 99 -1.41 -1.25 -8.38
N THR A 100 -1.15 -2.28 -9.15
CA THR A 100 -1.30 -3.68 -8.78
C THR A 100 -0.14 -4.50 -9.36
N THR A 101 0.65 -5.13 -8.49
CA THR A 101 1.82 -5.92 -8.92
C THR A 101 1.99 -7.19 -8.07
N SER A 102 2.93 -8.05 -8.46
CA SER A 102 3.34 -9.20 -7.66
C SER A 102 4.03 -8.76 -6.36
N LYS A 103 4.34 -9.73 -5.50
CA LYS A 103 5.29 -9.48 -4.41
C LYS A 103 6.66 -9.11 -5.00
N ILE A 104 7.30 -8.06 -4.47
CA ILE A 104 8.65 -7.66 -4.90
C ILE A 104 9.62 -8.81 -4.59
N GLY A 105 10.37 -9.21 -5.61
CA GLY A 105 11.34 -10.29 -5.57
C GLY A 105 12.72 -9.83 -5.09
N SER A 106 13.75 -10.45 -5.63
CA SER A 106 15.15 -10.08 -5.40
C SER A 106 15.55 -8.84 -6.22
N LEU A 107 16.71 -8.26 -5.89
CA LEU A 107 17.33 -7.22 -6.71
C LEU A 107 17.53 -7.64 -8.17
N ILE A 108 17.81 -8.92 -8.41
CA ILE A 108 17.98 -9.45 -9.76
C ILE A 108 16.64 -9.42 -10.50
N ASP A 109 15.56 -9.83 -9.85
CA ASP A 109 14.21 -9.83 -10.45
C ASP A 109 13.76 -8.41 -10.84
N VAL A 110 14.07 -7.42 -9.99
CA VAL A 110 13.79 -6.01 -10.26
C VAL A 110 14.65 -5.47 -11.41
N ASN A 111 15.96 -5.76 -11.41
CA ASN A 111 16.84 -5.31 -12.50
C ASN A 111 16.51 -5.94 -13.86
N GLN A 112 15.80 -7.08 -13.86
CA GLN A 112 15.37 -7.78 -15.07
C GLN A 112 13.91 -7.49 -15.45
N SER A 113 13.16 -6.74 -14.63
CA SER A 113 11.82 -6.29 -14.99
C SER A 113 11.90 -5.21 -16.08
N LYS A 114 10.76 -4.99 -16.76
CA LYS A 114 10.64 -3.96 -17.79
C LYS A 114 10.58 -2.56 -17.20
#